data_AF-A0A7S3WXI7-F1
#
_entry.id   AF-A0A7S3WXI7-F1
#
_cell.length_a   1.000
_cell.length_b   1.000
_cell.length_c   1.000
_cell.angle_alpha   90.00
_cell.angle_beta   90.00
_cell.angle_gamma   90.00
#
_symmetry.space_group_name_H-M   'P 1'
#
loop_
_entity.id
_entity.type
_entity.pdbx_description
1 polymer ?
#
loop_
_entity_poly.entity_id
_entity_poly.type
_entity_poly.pdbx_seq_one_letter_code
_entity_poly.pdbx_strand_id
1 'polypeptide(L)'
;EVFGKNVLLQFEDFNSNDAFPLLAEYRDKYLTYNDDIQGSAAVAVAGLLGAVKLQKPECQDLIGELRKQTFLFHGAGSANLGTVALLADEAGVPRSQIFVTNSRGVIWMSADGKEGSFRNDEQKAFAQIGRPTYDQDLKSIVETVRPSVIIGAVGRDPGCFSKEVIEA
;
A
#
# COMPACT_ATOMS: atom_id res chain seq x y z
N GLU A 1 -13.01 24.38 19.70
CA GLU A 1 -13.47 25.48 20.58
C GLU A 1 -13.53 25.06 22.05
N VAL A 2 -14.14 23.91 22.37
CA VAL A 2 -14.22 23.41 23.76
C VAL A 2 -12.88 22.90 24.31
N PHE A 3 -12.17 22.06 23.54
CA PHE A 3 -10.95 21.36 24.01
C PHE A 3 -9.63 22.01 23.54
N GLY A 4 -9.69 23.21 22.96
CA GLY A 4 -8.53 23.90 22.37
C GLY A 4 -8.14 23.40 20.97
N LYS A 5 -7.19 24.08 20.33
CA LYS A 5 -6.72 23.77 18.96
C LYS A 5 -5.75 22.58 18.89
N ASN A 6 -5.17 22.20 20.03
CA ASN A 6 -4.17 21.14 20.13
C ASN A 6 -4.76 19.80 20.62
N VAL A 7 -6.09 19.67 20.63
CA VAL A 7 -6.72 18.38 20.89
C VAL A 7 -6.36 17.44 19.74
N LEU A 8 -5.86 16.25 20.06
CA LEU A 8 -5.57 15.22 19.07
C LEU A 8 -6.88 14.62 18.56
N LEU A 9 -7.06 14.61 17.24
CA LEU A 9 -8.19 13.98 16.57
C LEU A 9 -7.68 12.78 15.78
N GLN A 10 -8.03 11.58 16.24
CA GLN A 10 -7.80 10.35 15.48
C GLN A 10 -9.06 10.02 14.68
N PHE A 11 -8.94 9.99 13.35
CA PHE A 11 -9.98 9.45 12.48
C PHE A 11 -9.84 7.93 12.38
N GLU A 12 -10.95 7.22 12.49
CA GLU A 12 -11.02 5.77 12.58
C GLU A 12 -12.22 5.25 11.79
N ASP A 13 -12.08 4.11 11.11
CA ASP A 13 -13.15 3.32 10.48
C ASP A 13 -13.97 4.09 9.44
N PHE A 14 -13.41 5.14 8.85
CA PHE A 14 -13.98 5.77 7.67
C PHE A 14 -13.78 4.88 6.45
N ASN A 15 -14.80 4.77 5.60
CA ASN A 15 -14.61 4.10 4.32
C ASN A 15 -13.51 4.83 3.51
N SER A 16 -12.77 4.11 2.67
CA SER A 16 -11.60 4.69 2.00
C SER A 16 -11.92 5.86 1.07
N ASN A 17 -13.15 5.99 0.56
CA ASN A 17 -13.53 7.14 -0.27
C ASN A 17 -13.68 8.43 0.55
N ASP A 18 -13.95 8.32 1.85
CA ASP A 18 -14.08 9.45 2.76
C ASP A 18 -12.80 9.69 3.56
N ALA A 19 -12.10 8.61 3.95
CA ALA A 19 -10.93 8.68 4.83
C ALA A 19 -9.79 9.54 4.25
N PHE A 20 -9.46 9.37 2.97
CA PHE A 20 -8.39 10.13 2.31
C PHE A 20 -8.75 11.62 2.13
N PRO A 21 -9.93 11.99 1.60
CA PRO A 21 -10.34 13.39 1.53
C PRO A 21 -10.43 14.08 2.89
N LEU A 22 -10.98 13.42 3.91
CA LEU A 22 -11.06 13.98 5.26
C LEU A 22 -9.67 14.23 5.84
N LEU A 23 -8.77 13.25 5.73
CA LEU A 23 -7.39 13.42 6.18
C LEU A 23 -6.70 14.59 5.45
N ALA A 24 -6.84 14.66 4.12
CA ALA A 24 -6.25 15.72 3.31
C ALA A 24 -6.80 17.11 3.68
N GLU A 25 -8.11 17.22 3.96
CA GLU A 25 -8.75 18.48 4.31
C GLU A 25 -8.30 19.03 5.66
N TYR A 26 -8.09 18.15 6.65
CA TYR A 26 -7.94 18.55 8.06
C TYR A 26 -6.51 18.48 8.62
N ARG A 27 -5.62 17.68 8.03
CA ARG A 27 -4.26 17.45 8.56
C ARG A 27 -3.40 18.71 8.74
N ASP A 28 -3.62 19.72 7.90
CA ASP A 28 -2.88 21.00 7.97
C ASP A 28 -3.61 22.08 8.78
N LYS A 29 -4.83 21.77 9.26
CA LYS A 29 -5.69 22.70 10.01
C LYS A 29 -5.81 22.32 11.49
N TYR A 30 -5.73 21.03 11.81
CA TYR A 30 -5.90 20.48 13.16
C TYR A 30 -4.80 19.46 13.46
N LEU A 31 -4.54 19.22 14.75
CA LEU A 31 -3.70 18.11 15.18
C LEU A 31 -4.46 16.80 14.97
N THR A 32 -4.34 16.22 13.78
CA THR A 32 -5.10 15.04 13.40
C THR A 32 -4.29 14.05 12.56
N TYR A 33 -4.71 12.79 12.61
CA TYR A 33 -4.22 11.71 11.78
C TYR A 33 -5.35 10.68 11.58
N ASN A 34 -5.17 9.77 10.63
CA ASN A 34 -6.07 8.63 10.45
C ASN A 34 -5.31 7.33 10.75
N ASP A 35 -5.83 6.48 11.64
CA ASP A 35 -5.13 5.27 12.08
C ASP A 35 -5.12 4.17 11.01
N ASP A 36 -6.23 3.99 10.29
CA ASP A 36 -6.34 3.05 9.18
C ASP A 36 -5.36 3.33 8.04
N ILE A 37 -5.01 4.61 7.81
CA ILE A 37 -4.06 5.03 6.78
C ILE A 37 -2.65 5.07 7.36
N GLN A 38 -2.42 5.89 8.39
CA GLN A 38 -1.08 6.23 8.87
C GLN A 38 -0.59 5.30 9.98
N GLY A 39 -1.48 4.87 10.88
CA GLY A 39 -1.16 3.90 11.93
C GLY A 39 -0.81 2.53 11.35
N SER A 40 -1.66 2.03 10.46
CA SER A 40 -1.42 0.79 9.70
C SER A 40 -0.15 0.85 8.87
N ALA A 41 0.12 1.97 8.19
CA ALA A 41 1.36 2.16 7.45
C ALA A 41 2.61 2.07 8.33
N ALA A 42 2.57 2.73 9.50
CA ALA A 42 3.69 2.75 10.43
C ALA A 42 4.03 1.34 10.93
N VAL A 43 3.04 0.55 11.34
CA VAL A 43 3.28 -0.82 11.83
C VAL A 43 3.71 -1.76 10.71
N ALA A 44 3.15 -1.62 9.49
CA ALA A 44 3.55 -2.42 8.35
C ALA A 44 5.03 -2.18 7.98
N VAL A 45 5.45 -0.90 7.87
CA VAL A 45 6.85 -0.56 7.58
C VAL A 45 7.78 -0.99 8.71
N ALA A 46 7.38 -0.84 9.98
CA ALA A 46 8.17 -1.35 11.11
C ALA A 46 8.39 -2.87 11.03
N GLY A 47 7.35 -3.64 10.65
CA GLY A 47 7.46 -5.08 10.41
C GLY A 47 8.44 -5.42 9.28
N LEU A 48 8.39 -4.67 8.17
CA LEU A 48 9.30 -4.84 7.04
C LEU A 48 10.76 -4.55 7.44
N LEU A 49 11.01 -3.48 8.19
CA LEU A 49 12.35 -3.17 8.70
C LEU A 49 12.86 -4.26 9.65
N GLY A 50 11.99 -4.81 10.49
CA GLY A 50 12.29 -5.96 11.33
C GLY A 50 12.65 -7.19 10.51
N ALA A 51 11.91 -7.49 9.44
CA ALA A 51 12.20 -8.60 8.54
C ALA A 51 13.57 -8.45 7.84
N VAL A 52 13.89 -7.25 7.37
CA VAL A 52 15.23 -6.95 6.84
C VAL A 52 16.30 -7.19 7.89
N LYS A 53 16.10 -6.73 9.13
CA LYS A 53 17.07 -6.91 10.22
C LYS A 53 17.25 -8.39 10.58
N LEU A 54 16.19 -9.20 10.54
CA LEU A 54 16.28 -10.65 10.76
C LEU A 54 17.07 -11.35 9.64
N GLN A 55 16.82 -10.98 8.38
CA GLN A 55 17.56 -11.52 7.24
C GLN A 55 19.03 -11.06 7.21
N LYS A 56 19.30 -9.84 7.69
CA LYS A 56 20.62 -9.21 7.69
C LYS A 56 20.93 -8.59 9.06
N PRO A 57 21.31 -9.39 10.07
CA PRO A 57 21.51 -8.93 11.44
C PRO A 57 22.49 -7.76 11.58
N GLU A 58 23.53 -7.72 10.75
CA GLU A 58 24.55 -6.66 10.78
C GLU A 58 24.19 -5.41 9.95
N CYS A 59 23.09 -5.45 9.19
CA CYS A 59 22.67 -4.33 8.36
C CYS A 59 22.26 -3.12 9.22
N GLN A 60 22.83 -1.97 8.89
CA GLN A 60 22.50 -0.68 9.51
C GLN A 60 21.59 0.17 8.60
N ASP A 61 21.69 0.01 7.28
CA ASP A 61 20.86 0.70 6.30
C ASP A 61 19.64 -0.13 5.90
N LEU A 62 18.68 -0.24 6.82
CA LEU A 62 17.47 -1.02 6.61
C LEU A 62 16.57 -0.42 5.51
N ILE A 63 16.53 0.91 5.41
CA ILE A 63 15.75 1.61 4.37
C ILE A 63 16.36 1.35 2.99
N GLY A 64 17.68 1.40 2.86
CA GLY A 64 18.36 1.06 1.61
C GLY A 64 18.11 -0.39 1.17
N GLU A 65 17.90 -1.32 2.09
CA GLU A 65 17.50 -2.69 1.78
C GLU A 65 16.03 -2.81 1.37
N LEU A 66 15.11 -2.02 1.97
CA LEU A 66 13.72 -1.95 1.51
C LEU A 66 13.62 -1.46 0.06
N ARG A 67 14.46 -0.49 -0.34
CA ARG A 67 14.50 0.02 -1.72
C ARG A 67 14.91 -1.04 -2.76
N LYS A 68 15.46 -2.19 -2.35
CA LYS A 68 15.83 -3.30 -3.24
C LYS A 68 14.71 -4.34 -3.39
N GLN A 69 13.64 -4.22 -2.62
CA GLN A 69 12.53 -5.18 -2.62
C GLN A 69 11.49 -4.85 -3.68
N THR A 70 10.79 -5.88 -4.17
CA THR A 70 9.60 -5.74 -4.99
C THR A 70 8.39 -6.11 -4.15
N PHE A 71 7.42 -5.20 -4.06
CA PHE A 71 6.26 -5.31 -3.19
C PHE A 71 5.00 -5.62 -4.00
N LEU A 72 4.21 -6.58 -3.55
CA LEU A 72 2.85 -6.81 -3.99
C LEU A 72 1.88 -6.61 -2.83
N PHE A 73 1.05 -5.58 -2.92
CA PHE A 73 -0.04 -5.32 -2.00
C PHE A 73 -1.33 -5.91 -2.58
N HIS A 74 -1.82 -6.99 -1.96
CA HIS A 74 -3.14 -7.52 -2.27
C HIS A 74 -4.18 -6.69 -1.53
N GLY A 75 -4.96 -5.90 -2.28
CA GLY A 75 -5.91 -4.93 -1.76
C GLY A 75 -5.48 -3.47 -1.89
N ALA A 76 -6.45 -2.60 -2.16
CA ALA A 76 -6.24 -1.16 -2.37
C ALA A 76 -7.16 -0.31 -1.48
N GLY A 77 -7.26 -0.70 -0.21
CA GLY A 77 -7.90 0.08 0.85
C GLY A 77 -6.90 1.00 1.57
N SER A 78 -7.39 1.74 2.57
CA SER A 78 -6.62 2.70 3.39
C SER A 78 -5.31 2.14 3.93
N ALA A 79 -5.34 0.96 4.56
CA ALA A 79 -4.14 0.34 5.16
C ALA A 79 -3.01 0.11 4.15
N ASN A 80 -3.33 -0.52 3.01
CA ASN A 80 -2.32 -0.80 1.98
C ASN A 80 -1.89 0.48 1.27
N LEU A 81 -2.82 1.36 0.89
CA LEU A 81 -2.47 2.60 0.18
C LEU A 81 -1.65 3.56 1.06
N GLY A 82 -1.94 3.62 2.37
CA GLY A 82 -1.12 4.34 3.34
C GLY A 82 0.30 3.77 3.44
N THR A 83 0.42 2.44 3.51
CA THR A 83 1.73 1.76 3.53
C THR A 83 2.52 2.01 2.25
N VAL A 84 1.86 1.92 1.10
CA VAL A 84 2.43 2.18 -0.23
C VAL A 84 2.93 3.62 -0.32
N ALA A 85 2.16 4.59 0.14
CA ALA A 85 2.58 6.00 0.18
C ALA A 85 3.80 6.18 1.09
N LEU A 86 3.81 5.60 2.29
CA LEU A 86 4.95 5.68 3.21
C LEU A 86 6.22 5.06 2.61
N LEU A 87 6.10 3.94 1.89
CA LEU A 87 7.23 3.31 1.20
C LEU A 87 7.74 4.13 0.02
N ALA A 88 6.84 4.61 -0.84
CA ALA A 88 7.21 5.36 -2.04
C ALA A 88 7.75 6.76 -1.72
N ASP A 89 7.05 7.50 -0.86
CA ASP A 89 7.30 8.93 -0.67
C ASP A 89 8.35 9.19 0.41
N GLU A 90 8.33 8.46 1.53
CA GLU A 90 9.28 8.66 2.63
C GLU A 90 10.47 7.70 2.57
N ALA A 91 10.22 6.40 2.38
CA ALA A 91 11.30 5.42 2.27
C ALA A 91 12.00 5.47 0.90
N GLY A 92 11.40 6.09 -0.12
CA GLY A 92 11.98 6.26 -1.45
C GLY A 92 12.07 4.95 -2.24
N VAL A 93 11.16 4.00 -2.01
CA VAL A 93 11.02 2.79 -2.83
C VAL A 93 10.51 3.20 -4.22
N PRO A 94 11.15 2.78 -5.32
CA PRO A 94 10.67 3.10 -6.66
C PRO A 94 9.23 2.61 -6.88
N ARG A 95 8.35 3.47 -7.39
CA ARG A 95 6.95 3.11 -7.70
C ARG A 95 6.85 1.92 -8.67
N SER A 96 7.84 1.73 -9.55
CA SER A 96 7.94 0.56 -10.45
C SER A 96 8.17 -0.77 -9.72
N GLN A 97 8.55 -0.73 -8.45
CA GLN A 97 8.70 -1.91 -7.58
C GLN A 97 7.49 -2.15 -6.68
N ILE A 98 6.43 -1.34 -6.79
CA ILE A 98 5.25 -1.44 -5.93
C ILE A 98 4.01 -1.76 -6.78
N PHE A 99 3.49 -2.96 -6.62
CA PHE A 99 2.29 -3.43 -7.28
C PHE A 99 1.15 -3.46 -6.27
N VAL A 100 -0.01 -2.94 -6.65
CA VAL A 100 -1.21 -2.93 -5.79
C VAL A 100 -2.35 -3.57 -6.57
N THR A 101 -3.13 -4.44 -5.94
CA THR A 101 -4.30 -5.07 -6.58
C THR A 101 -5.61 -4.45 -6.08
N ASN A 102 -6.62 -4.46 -6.94
CA ASN A 102 -8.01 -4.33 -6.52
C ASN A 102 -8.84 -5.50 -7.08
N SER A 103 -10.17 -5.40 -7.06
CA SER A 103 -11.03 -6.48 -7.57
C SER A 103 -10.88 -6.80 -9.07
N ARG A 104 -10.05 -6.06 -9.81
CA ARG A 104 -9.77 -6.23 -11.24
C ARG A 104 -8.33 -6.72 -11.51
N GLY A 105 -7.60 -7.14 -10.47
CA GLY A 105 -6.18 -7.50 -10.57
C GLY A 105 -5.25 -6.34 -10.24
N VAL A 106 -4.05 -6.34 -10.82
CA VAL A 106 -3.08 -5.25 -10.65
C VAL A 106 -3.69 -3.93 -11.14
N ILE A 107 -3.50 -2.88 -10.35
CA ILE A 107 -3.92 -1.54 -10.70
C ILE A 107 -2.97 -1.02 -11.77
N TRP A 108 -3.52 -0.68 -12.94
CA TRP A 108 -2.77 -0.17 -14.07
C TRP A 108 -3.45 1.03 -14.71
N MET A 109 -2.69 1.79 -15.49
CA MET A 109 -3.20 2.85 -16.37
C MET A 109 -2.50 2.84 -17.73
N SER A 110 -3.17 3.32 -18.77
CA SER A 110 -2.55 3.60 -20.07
C SER A 110 -1.50 4.70 -19.94
N ALA A 111 -0.57 4.78 -20.88
CA ALA A 111 0.49 5.81 -20.86
C ALA A 111 -0.06 7.25 -20.92
N ASP A 112 -1.24 7.45 -21.52
CA ASP A 112 -1.94 8.74 -21.51
C ASP A 112 -2.87 8.93 -20.30
N GLY A 113 -2.95 7.95 -19.40
CA GLY A 113 -3.71 7.99 -18.16
C GLY A 113 -5.23 8.01 -18.32
N LYS A 114 -5.76 7.77 -19.54
CA LYS A 114 -7.20 7.78 -19.85
C LYS A 114 -7.90 6.47 -19.53
N GLU A 115 -7.20 5.36 -19.70
CA GLU A 115 -7.70 4.03 -19.37
C GLU A 115 -6.96 3.48 -18.14
N GLY A 116 -7.62 2.58 -17.42
CA GLY A 116 -7.00 1.91 -16.29
C GLY A 116 -7.99 1.10 -15.45
N SER A 117 -7.46 0.40 -14.46
CA SER A 117 -8.23 -0.41 -13.52
C SER A 117 -8.43 0.23 -12.14
N PHE A 118 -7.90 1.44 -11.91
CA PHE A 118 -8.10 2.23 -10.68
C PHE A 118 -9.58 2.65 -10.50
N ARG A 119 -9.99 2.92 -9.26
CA ARG A 119 -11.36 3.33 -8.90
C ARG A 119 -11.47 4.78 -8.42
N ASN A 120 -10.37 5.35 -7.95
CA ASN A 120 -10.24 6.70 -7.42
C ASN A 120 -8.81 7.20 -7.65
N ASP A 121 -8.53 8.45 -7.27
CA ASP A 121 -7.24 9.09 -7.52
C ASP A 121 -6.12 8.49 -6.64
N GLU A 122 -6.45 8.01 -5.45
CA GLU A 122 -5.48 7.34 -4.56
C GLU A 122 -4.97 6.03 -5.18
N GLN A 123 -5.86 5.24 -5.78
CA GLN A 123 -5.45 4.06 -6.56
C GLN A 123 -4.68 4.46 -7.81
N LYS A 124 -5.10 5.52 -8.50
CA LYS A 124 -4.44 6.01 -9.72
C LYS A 124 -2.99 6.40 -9.44
N ALA A 125 -2.71 7.02 -8.29
CA ALA A 125 -1.37 7.45 -7.90
C ALA A 125 -0.32 6.33 -7.86
N PHE A 126 -0.77 5.07 -7.71
CA PHE A 126 0.09 3.88 -7.65
C PHE A 126 -0.22 2.85 -8.74
N ALA A 127 -0.91 3.27 -9.81
CA ALA A 127 -1.17 2.40 -10.94
C ALA A 127 0.10 2.18 -11.77
N GLN A 128 0.35 0.93 -12.17
CA GLN A 128 1.42 0.58 -13.09
C GLN A 128 1.11 1.09 -14.50
N ILE A 129 2.13 1.57 -15.22
CA ILE A 129 1.96 2.00 -16.61
C ILE A 129 1.91 0.76 -17.51
N GLY A 130 0.85 0.65 -18.31
CA GLY A 130 0.64 -0.43 -19.26
C GLY A 130 -0.33 -1.49 -18.76
N ARG A 131 -1.19 -1.98 -19.66
CA ARG A 131 -2.16 -3.02 -19.34
C ARG A 131 -1.46 -4.38 -19.16
N PRO A 132 -1.69 -5.09 -18.04
CA PRO A 132 -1.20 -6.45 -17.86
C PRO A 132 -1.68 -7.38 -18.97
N THR A 133 -0.78 -8.24 -19.45
CA THR A 133 -1.03 -9.23 -20.53
C THR A 133 -1.17 -10.66 -20.00
N TYR A 134 -1.19 -10.83 -18.68
CA TYR A 134 -1.26 -12.10 -17.97
C TYR A 134 -2.54 -12.16 -17.13
N ASP A 135 -2.91 -13.37 -16.69
CA ASP A 135 -4.09 -13.57 -15.87
C ASP A 135 -4.00 -12.79 -14.55
N GLN A 136 -5.13 -12.24 -14.14
CA GLN A 136 -5.21 -11.27 -13.05
C GLN A 136 -5.62 -11.90 -11.71
N ASP A 137 -5.63 -13.23 -11.62
CA ASP A 137 -5.69 -13.91 -10.33
C ASP A 137 -4.37 -13.76 -9.58
N LEU A 138 -4.43 -13.87 -8.25
CA LEU A 138 -3.30 -13.57 -7.38
C LEU A 138 -2.08 -14.47 -7.66
N LYS A 139 -2.30 -15.74 -8.02
CA LYS A 139 -1.21 -16.67 -8.31
C LYS A 139 -0.45 -16.23 -9.57
N SER A 140 -1.16 -15.99 -10.68
CA SER A 140 -0.52 -15.52 -11.91
C SER A 140 0.17 -14.16 -11.75
N ILE A 141 -0.36 -13.28 -10.89
CA ILE A 141 0.32 -12.04 -10.52
C ILE A 141 1.64 -12.33 -9.79
N VAL A 142 1.66 -13.22 -8.80
CA VAL A 142 2.88 -13.58 -8.06
C VAL A 142 3.93 -14.20 -8.98
N GLU A 143 3.54 -15.17 -9.83
CA GLU A 143 4.45 -15.85 -10.77
C GLU A 143 5.10 -14.86 -11.77
N THR A 144 4.34 -13.83 -12.17
CA THR A 144 4.79 -12.83 -13.16
C THR A 144 5.60 -11.70 -12.52
N VAL A 145 5.09 -11.11 -11.44
CA VAL A 145 5.71 -9.97 -10.75
C VAL A 145 6.94 -10.41 -9.95
N ARG A 146 6.93 -11.65 -9.44
CA ARG A 146 7.95 -12.22 -8.54
C ARG A 146 8.29 -11.27 -7.38
N PRO A 147 7.27 -10.86 -6.59
CA PRO A 147 7.50 -9.98 -5.47
C PRO A 147 8.37 -10.67 -4.41
N SER A 148 9.25 -9.90 -3.76
CA SER A 148 9.97 -10.38 -2.57
C SER A 148 9.16 -10.20 -1.29
N VAL A 149 8.12 -9.36 -1.35
CA VAL A 149 7.21 -9.07 -0.23
C VAL A 149 5.77 -9.08 -0.75
N ILE A 150 4.90 -9.84 -0.09
CA ILE A 150 3.45 -9.82 -0.32
C ILE A 150 2.76 -9.34 0.96
N ILE A 151 1.89 -8.34 0.86
CA ILE A 151 1.12 -7.78 1.98
C ILE A 151 -0.37 -7.86 1.64
N GLY A 152 -1.15 -8.52 2.49
CA GLY A 152 -2.59 -8.68 2.32
C GLY A 152 -3.38 -7.86 3.33
N ALA A 153 -4.20 -6.93 2.87
CA ALA A 153 -5.16 -6.19 3.69
C ALA A 153 -6.51 -6.11 2.96
N VAL A 154 -7.14 -7.28 2.77
CA VAL A 154 -8.43 -7.43 2.08
C VAL A 154 -9.38 -8.24 2.96
N GLY A 155 -10.36 -7.56 3.56
CA GLY A 155 -11.38 -8.23 4.38
C GLY A 155 -12.41 -9.06 3.59
N ARG A 156 -12.46 -8.91 2.26
CA ARG A 156 -13.47 -9.56 1.38
C ARG A 156 -12.98 -10.79 0.62
N ASP A 157 -11.74 -11.21 0.85
CA ASP A 157 -11.09 -12.31 0.13
C ASP A 157 -10.33 -13.22 1.11
N PRO A 158 -11.07 -13.88 2.03
CA PRO A 158 -10.46 -14.73 3.06
C PRO A 158 -9.80 -15.95 2.44
N GLY A 159 -8.60 -16.30 2.90
CA GLY A 159 -7.84 -17.43 2.36
C GLY A 159 -7.18 -17.16 1.00
N CYS A 160 -7.11 -15.90 0.57
CA CYS A 160 -6.50 -15.50 -0.70
C CYS A 160 -5.03 -15.91 -0.84
N PHE A 161 -4.28 -15.96 0.26
CA PHE A 161 -2.95 -16.59 0.27
C PHE A 161 -3.12 -18.10 0.41
N SER A 162 -3.64 -18.72 -0.67
CA SER A 162 -3.75 -20.16 -0.78
C SER A 162 -2.38 -20.82 -0.80
N LYS A 163 -2.35 -22.15 -0.67
CA LYS A 163 -1.11 -22.91 -0.80
C LYS A 163 -0.43 -22.64 -2.15
N GLU A 164 -1.18 -22.61 -3.25
CA GLU A 164 -0.60 -22.35 -4.57
C GLU A 164 -0.01 -20.94 -4.71
N VAL A 165 -0.58 -19.96 -4.02
CA VAL A 165 -0.05 -18.58 -4.00
C VAL A 165 1.23 -18.50 -3.16
N ILE A 166 1.30 -19.22 -2.05
CA ILE A 166 2.48 -19.24 -1.16
C ILE A 166 3.66 -20.01 -1.79
N GLU A 167 3.37 -21.05 -2.57
CA GLU A 167 4.39 -21.87 -3.24
C GLU A 167 4.90 -21.27 -4.57
N ALA A 168 4.19 -20.30 -5.14
CA ALA A 168 4.56 -19.58 -6.38
C ALA A 168 5.69 -18.57 -6.15
#